data_AF-E1JYM6-F1
#
_entry.id   AF-E1JYM6-F1
#
_cell.length_a   1.000
_cell.length_b   1.000
_cell.length_c   1.000
_cell.angle_alpha   90.00
_cell.angle_beta   90.00
_cell.angle_gamma   90.00
#
_symmetry.space_group_name_H-M   'P 1'
#
loop_
_entity.id
_entity.type
_entity.pdbx_description
1 polymer ?
#
loop_
_entity_poly.entity_id
_entity_poly.type
_entity_poly.pdbx_seq_one_letter_code
_entity_poly.pdbx_strand_id
1 'polypeptide(L)' 'MKAQTQLLQQVLELDPVSRAELIDAALASFDAAGAQAIDAAWAREAESRIDAYEAGQVRARSARDVFEDLSR' A
#
# COMPACT_ATOMS: atom_id res chain seq x y z
N MET A 1 -20.67 -3.74 -20.40
CA MET A 1 -19.58 -3.34 -21.31
C MET A 1 -19.75 -1.94 -21.89
N LYS A 2 -20.90 -1.59 -22.52
CA LYS A 2 -21.11 -0.23 -23.07
C LYS A 2 -20.90 0.90 -22.05
N ALA A 3 -21.40 0.72 -20.83
CA ALA A 3 -21.25 1.71 -19.76
C ALA A 3 -19.79 1.92 -19.33
N GLN A 4 -19.00 0.84 -19.20
CA GLN A 4 -17.58 0.92 -18.84
C GLN A 4 -16.76 1.63 -19.94
N THR A 5 -17.07 1.35 -21.21
CA THR A 5 -16.42 2.01 -22.35
C THR A 5 -16.74 3.50 -22.40
N GLN A 6 -18.00 3.88 -22.17
CA GLN A 6 -18.41 5.29 -22.16
C GLN A 6 -17.80 6.07 -21.00
N LEU A 7 -17.72 5.46 -19.81
CA LEU A 7 -17.04 6.05 -18.66
C LEU A 7 -15.54 6.24 -18.93
N LEU A 8 -14.88 5.23 -19.52
CA LEU A 8 -13.46 5.35 -19.87
C LEU A 8 -13.21 6.49 -20.85
N GLN A 9 -14.08 6.68 -21.86
CA GLN A 9 -13.97 7.80 -22.78
C GLN A 9 -14.04 9.15 -22.05
N GLN A 10 -15.00 9.30 -21.14
CA GLN A 10 -15.15 10.53 -20.34
C GLN A 10 -13.93 10.80 -19.46
N VAL A 11 -13.38 9.76 -18.82
CA VAL A 11 -12.17 9.90 -18.00
C VAL A 11 -10.97 10.31 -18.86
N LEU A 12 -10.83 9.77 -20.07
CA LEU A 12 -9.72 10.09 -20.96
C LEU A 12 -9.77 11.50 -21.56
N GLU A 13 -10.94 12.13 -21.58
CA GLU A 13 -11.14 13.54 -21.99
C GLU A 13 -10.71 14.56 -20.93
N LEU A 14 -10.55 14.13 -19.68
CA LEU A 14 -10.09 15.01 -18.59
C LEU A 14 -8.61 15.37 -18.74
N ASP A 15 -8.23 16.50 -18.15
CA ASP A 15 -6.83 16.87 -18.05
C ASP A 15 -6.05 15.88 -17.15
N PRO A 16 -4.71 15.85 -17.26
CA PRO A 16 -3.89 14.88 -16.51
C PRO A 16 -4.11 14.90 -14.99
N VAL A 17 -4.39 16.04 -14.37
CA VAL A 17 -4.52 16.15 -12.91
C VAL A 17 -5.85 15.53 -12.47
N SER A 18 -6.96 15.90 -13.09
CA SER A 18 -8.27 15.31 -12.75
C SER A 18 -8.33 13.81 -13.05
N ARG A 19 -7.57 13.31 -14.04
CA ARG A 19 -7.42 11.86 -14.24
C ARG A 19 -6.70 11.18 -13.08
N ALA A 20 -5.62 11.77 -12.58
CA ALA A 20 -4.88 11.23 -11.45
C ALA A 20 -5.75 11.19 -10.19
N GLU A 21 -6.49 12.27 -9.91
CA GLU A 21 -7.43 12.35 -8.78
C GLU A 21 -8.49 11.23 -8.81
N LEU A 22 -9.04 10.93 -9.99
CA LEU A 22 -10.01 9.85 -10.15
C LEU A 22 -9.40 8.46 -9.98
N ILE A 23 -8.16 8.26 -10.45
CA ILE A 23 -7.43 7.00 -10.23
C ILE A 23 -7.18 6.81 -8.74
N ASP A 24 -6.72 7.84 -8.04
CA ASP A 24 -6.46 7.79 -6.60
C ASP A 24 -7.75 7.49 -5.82
N ALA A 25 -8.85 8.17 -6.14
CA ALA A 25 -10.16 7.90 -5.52
C ALA A 25 -10.67 6.48 -5.79
N ALA A 26 -10.48 5.97 -7.02
CA ALA A 26 -10.85 4.61 -7.37
C ALA A 26 -10.00 3.57 -6.63
N LEU A 27 -8.69 3.81 -6.51
CA LEU A 27 -7.79 2.94 -5.74
C LEU A 27 -8.14 2.95 -4.25
N ALA A 28 -8.37 4.13 -3.67
CA ALA A 28 -8.78 4.28 -2.27
C ALA A 28 -10.12 3.59 -1.97
N SER A 29 -10.99 3.43 -2.98
CA SER A 29 -12.26 2.71 -2.80
C SER A 29 -12.07 1.21 -2.51
N PHE A 30 -10.91 0.65 -2.85
CA PHE A 30 -10.58 -0.75 -2.56
C PHE A 30 -10.14 -0.97 -1.11
N ASP A 31 -9.84 0.08 -0.35
CA ASP A 31 -9.45 0.00 1.06
C ASP A 31 -10.64 -0.24 2.01
N ALA A 32 -11.84 -0.57 1.52
CA ALA A 32 -13.03 -0.76 2.35
C ALA A 32 -13.26 -2.22 2.84
N ALA A 33 -13.79 -2.31 4.07
CA ALA A 33 -14.21 -3.50 4.83
C ALA A 33 -13.13 -4.58 5.02
N GLY A 34 -12.21 -4.31 5.94
CA GLY A 34 -11.15 -5.24 6.36
C GLY A 34 -9.86 -4.51 6.72
N ALA A 35 -9.64 -3.33 6.12
CA ALA A 35 -8.47 -2.48 6.35
C ALA A 35 -8.24 -2.20 7.84
N GLN A 36 -9.23 -1.72 8.60
CA GLN A 36 -9.02 -1.42 10.03
C GLN A 36 -8.57 -2.64 10.86
N ALA A 37 -9.09 -3.83 10.57
CA ALA A 37 -8.68 -5.05 11.29
C ALA A 37 -7.27 -5.49 10.89
N ILE A 38 -6.93 -5.34 9.61
CA ILE A 38 -5.59 -5.57 9.07
C ILE A 38 -4.62 -4.54 9.66
N ASP A 39 -4.92 -3.24 9.61
CA ASP A 39 -4.13 -2.16 10.19
C ASP A 39 -3.87 -2.39 11.67
N ALA A 40 -4.90 -2.78 12.43
CA ALA A 40 -4.74 -3.12 13.84
C ALA A 40 -3.86 -4.36 14.06
N ALA A 41 -3.92 -5.35 13.18
CA ALA A 41 -3.04 -6.52 13.23
C ALA A 41 -1.59 -6.14 12.87
N TRP A 42 -1.39 -5.30 11.86
CA TRP A 42 -0.08 -4.79 11.46
C TRP A 42 0.55 -3.93 12.55
N ALA A 43 -0.21 -3.04 13.18
CA ALA A 43 0.26 -2.23 14.29
C ALA A 43 0.74 -3.12 15.46
N ARG A 44 -0.07 -4.12 15.86
CA ARG A 44 0.33 -5.07 16.92
C ARG A 44 1.58 -5.85 16.54
N GLU A 45 1.67 -6.33 15.30
CA GLU A 45 2.83 -7.08 14.82
C GLU A 45 4.10 -6.21 14.80
N ALA A 46 3.98 -4.95 14.37
CA ALA A 46 5.10 -4.01 14.33
C ALA A 46 5.67 -3.77 15.73
N GLU A 47 4.81 -3.45 16.72
CA GLU A 47 5.22 -3.26 18.11
C GLU A 47 5.84 -4.54 18.70
N SER A 48 5.20 -5.69 18.49
CA SER A 48 5.72 -7.00 18.91
C SER A 48 7.13 -7.30 18.38
N ARG A 49 7.41 -6.92 17.13
CA ARG A 49 8.74 -7.10 16.52
C ARG A 49 9.78 -6.15 17.10
N ILE A 50 9.39 -4.92 17.43
CA ILE A 50 10.27 -3.95 18.08
C ILE A 50 10.62 -4.46 19.48
N ASP A 51 9.62 -4.85 20.28
CA ASP A 51 9.81 -5.41 21.62
C ASP A 51 10.75 -6.62 21.60
N ALA A 52 10.54 -7.55 20.68
CA ALA A 52 11.39 -8.73 20.53
C ALA A 52 12.84 -8.37 20.15
N TYR A 53 13.04 -7.33 19.33
CA TYR A 53 14.37 -6.85 18.96
C TYR A 53 15.07 -6.19 20.15
N GLU A 54 14.37 -5.31 20.87
CA GLU A 54 14.89 -4.63 22.06
C GLU A 54 15.22 -5.61 23.19
N ALA A 55 14.43 -6.67 23.35
CA ALA A 55 14.69 -7.78 24.27
C ALA A 55 15.80 -8.73 23.80
N GLY A 56 16.38 -8.52 22.61
CA GLY A 56 17.43 -9.37 22.04
C GLY A 56 16.96 -10.75 21.55
N GLN A 57 15.66 -10.95 21.40
CA GLN A 57 15.04 -12.21 20.96
C GLN A 57 15.11 -12.41 19.44
N VAL A 58 15.20 -11.31 18.68
CA VAL A 58 15.39 -11.33 17.22
C VAL A 58 16.59 -10.47 16.81
N ARG A 59 17.20 -10.81 15.67
CA ARG A 59 18.34 -10.08 15.10
C ARG A 59 17.89 -9.21 13.94
N ALA A 60 18.37 -7.97 13.89
CA ALA A 60 18.19 -7.09 12.74
C ALA A 60 19.28 -7.34 11.67
N ARG A 61 18.96 -6.99 10.42
CA ARG A 61 19.93 -6.85 9.33
C ARG A 61 20.12 -5.37 9.03
N SER A 62 21.31 -4.97 8.57
CA SER A 62 21.51 -3.60 8.12
C SER A 62 20.73 -3.36 6.83
N ALA A 63 20.23 -2.13 6.63
CA ALA A 63 19.55 -1.77 5.39
C ALA A 63 20.46 -2.00 4.16
N ARG A 64 21.76 -1.75 4.31
CA ARG A 64 22.77 -2.01 3.28
C ARG A 64 22.75 -3.46 2.80
N ASP A 65 22.82 -4.42 3.74
CA ASP A 65 22.84 -5.85 3.38
C ASP A 65 21.57 -6.27 2.65
N VAL A 66 20.42 -5.68 3.01
CA VAL A 66 19.14 -5.95 2.35
C VAL A 66 19.11 -5.40 0.92
N PHE A 67 19.58 -4.16 0.72
CA PHE A 67 19.62 -3.57 -0.62
C PHE A 67 20.65 -4.25 -1.54
N GLU A 68 21.78 -4.70 -1.01
CA GLU A 68 22.76 -5.47 -1.77
C GLU A 68 22.15 -6.78 -2.30
N ASP A 69 21.29 -7.45 -1.52
CA ASP A 69 20.59 -8.68 -1.95
C ASP A 69 19.56 -8.43 -3.08
N LEU A 70 18.83 -7.31 -3.04
CA LEU A 70 17.81 -6.97 -4.04
C LEU A 70 18.38 -6.57 -5.41
N SER A 71 19.66 -6.20 -5.45
CA SER A 71 20.36 -5.76 -6.67
C SER A 71 20.99 -6.91 -7.48
N ARG A 72 20.75 -8.16 -7.07
CA ARG A 72 21.30 -9.37 -7.70
C ARG A 72 20.37 -9.98 -8.74
#